data_AF-A0A359FTX5-F1
#
_entry.id   AF-A0A359FTX5-F1
#
_cell.length_a   1.000
_cell.length_b   1.000
_cell.length_c   1.000
_cell.angle_alpha   90.00
_cell.angle_beta   90.00
_cell.angle_gamma   90.00
#
_symmetry.space_group_name_H-M   'P 1'
#
loop_
_entity.id
_entity.type
_entity.pdbx_description
1 polymer ?
#
loop_
_entity_poly.entity_id
_entity_poly.type
_entity_poly.pdbx_seq_one_letter_code
_entity_poly.pdbx_strand_id
1 'polypeptide(L)' 'MNGASPYKSSLTSEQFLFYEMRTTAKLMIEGLDDEHVIERIMRENLFQFPTEKSIRKLARACISRLKAIGDDALIQAIVL' A
#
# COMPACT_ATOMS: atom_id res chain seq x y z
N MET A 1 29.28 3.10 9.93
CA MET A 1 28.30 4.21 9.82
C MET A 1 27.46 3.93 8.59
N ASN A 2 26.19 3.54 8.78
CA ASN A 2 25.29 3.23 7.66
C ASN A 2 25.04 4.51 6.85
N GLY A 3 25.66 4.62 5.68
CA GLY A 3 25.52 5.73 4.73
C GLY A 3 24.17 5.77 4.01
N ALA A 4 23.09 5.37 4.68
CA ALA A 4 21.75 5.50 4.15
C ALA A 4 21.24 6.91 4.47
N SER A 5 20.94 7.69 3.44
CA SER A 5 20.24 8.96 3.58
C SER A 5 18.97 8.77 4.42
N PRO A 6 18.67 9.67 5.39
CA PRO A 6 17.40 9.62 6.12
C PRO A 6 16.18 9.89 5.22
N TYR A 7 16.42 10.39 4.00
CA TYR A 7 15.39 10.72 3.02
C TYR A 7 15.38 9.73 1.86
N LYS A 8 14.18 9.28 1.47
CA LYS A 8 13.94 8.45 0.28
C LYS A 8 13.49 9.32 -0.90
N SER A 9 14.08 9.10 -2.07
CA SER A 9 13.68 9.76 -3.33
C SER A 9 12.32 9.27 -3.87
N SER A 10 11.77 8.20 -3.33
CA SER A 10 10.49 7.64 -3.76
C SER A 10 9.30 8.57 -3.50
N LEU A 11 9.44 9.57 -2.60
CA LEU A 11 8.38 10.51 -2.25
C LEU A 11 7.86 11.29 -3.46
N THR A 12 8.71 11.64 -4.43
CA THR A 12 8.30 12.35 -5.66
C THR A 12 7.84 11.41 -6.77
N SER A 13 8.17 10.12 -6.68
CA SER A 13 7.85 9.11 -7.71
C SER A 13 6.57 8.33 -7.42
N GLU A 14 6.10 8.34 -6.16
CA GLU A 14 4.93 7.61 -5.72
C GLU A 14 3.89 8.61 -5.21
N GLN A 15 2.91 8.94 -6.06
CA GLN A 15 1.78 9.80 -5.69
C GLN A 15 1.04 9.25 -4.46
N PHE A 16 0.13 10.03 -3.89
CA PHE A 16 -0.60 9.62 -2.69
C PHE A 16 -1.42 8.33 -2.89
N LEU A 17 -1.89 8.07 -4.13
CA LEU A 17 -2.61 6.85 -4.53
C LEU A 17 -3.86 6.63 -3.66
N PHE A 18 -4.74 7.63 -3.61
CA PHE A 18 -5.86 7.66 -2.67
C PHE A 18 -6.76 6.42 -2.79
N TYR A 19 -7.16 6.04 -4.01
CA TYR A 19 -8.05 4.90 -4.22
C TYR A 19 -7.36 3.56 -3.92
N GLU A 20 -6.09 3.44 -4.26
CA GLU A 20 -5.28 2.25 -3.97
C GLU A 20 -5.05 2.11 -2.47
N MET A 21 -4.81 3.21 -1.76
CA MET A 21 -4.71 3.25 -0.29
C MET A 21 -6.01 2.78 0.36
N ARG A 22 -7.18 3.27 -0.11
CA ARG A 22 -8.49 2.82 0.40
C ARG A 22 -8.73 1.34 0.17
N THR A 23 -8.45 0.88 -1.05
CA THR A 23 -8.61 -0.53 -1.44
C THR A 23 -7.71 -1.43 -0.61
N THR A 24 -6.45 -1.03 -0.42
CA THR A 24 -5.48 -1.76 0.41
C THR A 24 -5.92 -1.77 1.87
N ALA A 25 -6.35 -0.64 2.42
CA ALA A 25 -6.84 -0.54 3.80
C ALA A 25 -8.04 -1.47 4.02
N LYS A 26 -8.98 -1.51 3.07
CA LYS A 26 -10.12 -2.41 3.13
C LYS A 26 -9.70 -3.88 3.23
N LEU A 27 -8.71 -4.31 2.44
CA LEU A 27 -8.20 -5.68 2.49
C LEU A 27 -7.43 -5.97 3.79
N MET A 28 -6.71 -5.00 4.34
CA MET A 28 -6.00 -5.16 5.61
C MET A 28 -6.96 -5.31 6.80
N ILE A 29 -8.08 -4.56 6.83
CA ILE A 29 -9.08 -4.70 7.90
C ILE A 29 -9.89 -6.01 7.80
N GLU A 30 -9.90 -6.67 6.64
CA GLU A 30 -10.48 -8.02 6.47
C GLU A 30 -9.61 -9.10 7.17
N GLY A 31 -8.47 -8.73 7.75
CA GLY A 31 -7.59 -9.64 8.50
C GLY A 31 -6.66 -10.45 7.61
N LEU A 32 -6.51 -10.08 6.33
CA LEU A 32 -5.54 -10.67 5.42
C LEU A 32 -4.13 -10.22 5.80
N ASP A 33 -3.16 -11.13 5.75
CA ASP A 33 -1.74 -10.76 5.84
C ASP A 33 -1.28 -10.02 4.58
N ASP A 34 -0.17 -9.29 4.71
CA ASP A 34 0.38 -8.43 3.67
C ASP A 34 0.56 -9.13 2.32
N GLU A 35 1.04 -10.39 2.31
CA GLU A 35 1.31 -11.08 1.05
C GLU A 35 -0.01 -11.50 0.40
N HIS A 36 -0.98 -11.98 1.15
CA HIS A 36 -2.33 -12.25 0.62
C HIS A 36 -3.05 -10.98 0.15
N VAL A 37 -2.83 -9.83 0.81
CA VAL A 37 -3.33 -8.54 0.33
C VAL A 37 -2.71 -8.19 -1.04
N ILE A 38 -1.37 -8.32 -1.17
CA ILE A 38 -0.67 -8.05 -2.43
C ILE A 38 -1.15 -9.01 -3.53
N GLU A 39 -1.22 -10.30 -3.25
CA GLU A 39 -1.67 -11.33 -4.18
C GLU A 39 -3.09 -11.06 -4.67
N ARG A 40 -4.01 -10.70 -3.76
CA ARG A 40 -5.39 -10.39 -4.13
C ARG A 40 -5.47 -9.16 -5.01
N ILE A 41 -4.75 -8.09 -4.67
CA ILE A 41 -4.68 -6.86 -5.48
C ILE A 41 -4.15 -7.18 -6.89
N MET A 42 -3.12 -8.02 -6.99
CA MET A 42 -2.54 -8.42 -8.28
C MET A 42 -3.49 -9.29 -9.10
N ARG A 43 -4.01 -10.37 -8.49
CA ARG A 43 -4.85 -11.37 -9.16
C ARG A 43 -6.15 -10.77 -9.69
N GLU A 44 -6.77 -9.88 -8.92
CA GLU A 44 -8.02 -9.23 -9.29
C GLU A 44 -7.77 -7.89 -10.01
N ASN A 45 -6.51 -7.51 -10.22
CA ASN A 45 -6.08 -6.24 -10.80
C ASN A 45 -6.83 -5.03 -10.21
N LEU A 46 -6.96 -4.97 -8.87
CA LEU A 46 -7.82 -4.01 -8.19
C LEU A 46 -7.40 -2.55 -8.44
N PHE A 47 -6.12 -2.31 -8.74
CA PHE A 47 -5.60 -0.98 -9.03
C PHE A 47 -5.75 -0.59 -10.51
N GLN A 48 -6.19 -1.50 -11.38
CA GLN A 48 -6.41 -1.24 -12.81
C GLN A 48 -5.15 -0.72 -13.54
N PHE A 49 -3.98 -1.27 -13.21
CA PHE A 49 -2.73 -0.93 -13.90
C PHE A 49 -2.38 -1.98 -14.96
N PRO A 50 -1.64 -1.61 -16.02
CA PRO A 50 -1.31 -2.54 -17.11
C PRO A 50 -0.21 -3.54 -16.77
N THR A 51 0.56 -3.32 -15.68
CA THR A 51 1.73 -4.16 -15.35
C THR A 51 1.72 -4.63 -13.92
N GLU A 52 1.82 -5.95 -13.73
CA GLU A 52 1.92 -6.61 -12.43
C GLU A 52 3.07 -6.08 -11.56
N LYS A 53 4.22 -5.78 -12.19
CA LYS A 53 5.37 -5.21 -11.50
C LYS A 53 5.03 -3.87 -10.83
N SER A 54 4.24 -3.03 -11.50
CA SER A 54 3.81 -1.75 -10.95
C SER A 54 2.78 -1.95 -9.85
N ILE A 55 1.80 -2.83 -10.06
CA ILE A 55 0.78 -3.17 -9.05
C ILE A 55 1.44 -3.64 -7.75
N ARG A 56 2.38 -4.60 -7.85
CA ARG A 56 3.11 -5.12 -6.69
C ARG A 56 3.88 -4.03 -5.96
N LYS A 57 4.57 -3.15 -6.70
CA LYS A 57 5.33 -2.04 -6.11
C LYS A 57 4.40 -1.08 -5.35
N LEU A 58 3.29 -0.69 -5.98
CA LEU A 58 2.32 0.25 -5.40
C LEU A 58 1.61 -0.37 -4.18
N ALA A 59 1.26 -1.65 -4.24
CA ALA A 59 0.60 -2.34 -3.12
C ALA A 59 1.52 -2.38 -1.89
N ARG A 60 2.80 -2.72 -2.07
CA ARG A 60 3.80 -2.68 -0.99
C ARG A 60 3.98 -1.28 -0.42
N ALA A 61 3.99 -0.25 -1.27
CA ALA A 61 4.06 1.13 -0.81
C ALA A 61 2.82 1.51 0.02
N CYS A 62 1.62 1.13 -0.43
CA CYS A 62 0.37 1.38 0.30
C CYS A 62 0.35 0.68 1.67
N ILE A 63 0.70 -0.60 1.72
CA ILE A 63 0.79 -1.37 2.97
C ILE A 63 1.78 -0.71 3.93
N SER A 64 2.99 -0.36 3.44
CA SER A 64 4.00 0.28 4.29
C SER A 64 3.53 1.63 4.83
N ARG A 65 2.77 2.42 4.04
CA ARG A 65 2.20 3.70 4.48
C ARG A 65 1.10 3.48 5.53
N LEU A 66 0.19 2.54 5.30
CA LEU A 66 -0.89 2.22 6.24
C LEU A 66 -0.34 1.69 7.56
N LYS A 67 0.65 0.78 7.54
CA LYS A 67 1.31 0.30 8.75
C LYS A 67 2.05 1.39 9.52
N ALA A 68 2.61 2.38 8.82
CA ALA A 68 3.30 3.50 9.47
C ALA A 68 2.34 4.42 10.25
N ILE A 69 1.02 4.35 9.99
CA ILE A 69 0.00 5.05 10.80
C ILE A 69 -0.05 4.47 12.21
N GLY A 70 0.10 3.15 12.36
CA GLY A 70 0.23 2.48 13.65
C GLY A 70 -1.04 2.43 14.50
N ASP A 71 -2.20 2.73 13.92
CA ASP A 71 -3.50 2.71 14.62
C ASP A 71 -4.59 2.15 13.69
N ASP A 72 -5.21 1.05 14.11
CA ASP A 72 -6.22 0.34 13.33
C ASP A 72 -7.51 1.16 13.13
N ALA A 73 -7.88 2.01 14.08
CA ALA A 73 -9.04 2.90 13.94
C ALA A 73 -8.79 3.97 12.88
N LEU A 74 -7.55 4.48 12.77
CA LEU A 74 -7.15 5.40 11.71
C LEU A 74 -7.11 4.70 10.34
N ILE A 75 -6.63 3.46 10.27
CA ILE A 75 -6.69 2.66 9.03
C ILE A 75 -8.15 2.43 8.62
N GLN A 76 -9.02 2.11 9.57
CA GLN A 76 -10.46 1.93 9.31
C GLN A 76 -11.13 3.22 8.82
N ALA A 77 -10.74 4.38 9.36
CA ALA A 77 -11.23 5.67 8.90
C ALA A 77 -10.88 5.98 7.44
N ILE A 78 -9.78 5.43 6.91
CA ILE A 78 -9.39 5.57 5.49
C ILE A 78 -10.33 4.78 4.58
N VAL A 79 -10.96 3.70 5.06
CA VAL A 79 -11.86 2.88 4.24
C VAL A 79 -13.15 3.61 3.88
N LEU A 80 -13.63 4.50 4.75
CA LEU A 80 -14.87 5.29 4.60
C LEU A 80 -14.80 6.26 3.41
#